data_AF-A0A0C9RSS2-F1
#
_entry.id   AF-A0A0C9RSS2-F1
#
_cell.length_a   1.000
_cell.length_b   1.000
_cell.length_c   1.000
_cell.angle_alpha   90.00
_cell.angle_beta   90.00
_cell.angle_gamma   90.00
#
_symmetry.space_group_name_H-M   'P 1'
#
loop_
_entity.id
_entity.type
_entity.pdbx_description
1 polymer ?
#
loop_
_entity_poly.entity_id
_entity_poly.type
_entity_poly.pdbx_seq_one_letter_code
_entity_poly.pdbx_strand_id
1 'polypeptide(L)'
;YSCIFVFLCKVKCAKFALEELHFQELGCCERKTAIVKQNAHFLQLLRFQALSFLNSFHACLMQEVLHSSKLVFESELHDATDLDTVIKCHEDFVAKVYRQCLLSEPFVELREVILALLHLCIKLHVLWNRGIENALLSDVRSIHDNFIKHHVKFKHL
;
A
#
# COMPACT_ATOMS: atom_id res chain seq x y z
N TYR A 1 -2.09 -18.82 5.47
CA TYR A 1 -0.92 -17.97 5.79
C TYR A 1 -0.20 -17.39 4.58
N SER A 2 0.26 -18.17 3.59
CA SER A 2 1.12 -17.66 2.50
C SER A 2 0.53 -16.48 1.71
N CYS A 3 -0.77 -16.54 1.36
CA CYS A 3 -1.43 -15.44 0.65
C CYS A 3 -1.47 -14.14 1.47
N ILE A 4 -1.71 -14.25 2.79
CA ILE A 4 -1.71 -13.11 3.72
C ILE A 4 -0.32 -12.49 3.75
N PHE A 5 0.73 -13.32 3.93
CA PHE A 5 2.11 -12.85 3.94
C PHE A 5 2.49 -12.12 2.65
N VAL A 6 2.21 -12.72 1.48
CA VAL A 6 2.50 -12.10 0.18
C VAL A 6 1.79 -10.75 0.01
N PHE A 7 0.54 -10.66 0.44
CA PHE A 7 -0.22 -9.41 0.38
C PHE A 7 0.40 -8.33 1.27
N LEU A 8 0.69 -8.65 2.53
CA LEU A 8 1.34 -7.73 3.47
C LEU A 8 2.72 -7.28 2.98
N CYS A 9 3.51 -8.19 2.38
CA CYS A 9 4.78 -7.86 1.76
C CYS A 9 4.61 -6.85 0.62
N LYS A 10 3.62 -7.03 -0.27
CA LYS A 10 3.37 -6.06 -1.35
C LYS A 10 3.08 -4.65 -0.80
N VAL A 11 2.27 -4.56 0.25
CA VAL A 11 1.96 -3.27 0.91
C VAL A 11 3.23 -2.66 1.53
N LYS A 12 4.00 -3.46 2.27
CA LYS A 12 5.25 -3.00 2.90
C LYS A 12 6.29 -2.58 1.86
N CYS A 13 6.44 -3.33 0.76
CA CYS A 13 7.33 -2.99 -0.34
C CYS A 13 6.95 -1.66 -1.00
N ALA A 14 5.66 -1.44 -1.28
CA ALA A 14 5.20 -0.17 -1.85
C ALA A 14 5.45 1.01 -0.90
N LYS A 15 5.17 0.83 0.41
CA LYS A 15 5.46 1.85 1.43
C LYS A 15 6.94 2.17 1.48
N PHE A 16 7.80 1.15 1.59
CA PHE A 16 9.24 1.31 1.66
C PHE A 16 9.81 2.00 0.40
N ALA A 17 9.35 1.61 -0.79
CA ALA A 17 9.75 2.25 -2.04
C ALA A 17 9.43 3.75 -2.06
N LEU A 18 8.30 4.16 -1.48
CA LEU A 18 7.94 5.57 -1.32
C LEU A 18 8.58 6.24 -0.10
N GLU A 19 9.22 5.53 0.82
CA GLU A 19 9.98 6.13 1.92
C GLU A 19 11.40 6.45 1.45
N GLU A 20 12.01 5.56 0.65
CA GLU A 20 13.38 5.68 0.17
C GLU A 20 13.66 6.84 -0.78
N LEU A 21 12.68 7.40 -1.51
CA LEU A 21 13.02 8.51 -2.43
C LEU A 21 13.46 9.76 -1.64
N HIS A 22 14.56 10.39 -2.01
CA HIS A 22 15.10 11.55 -1.30
C HIS A 22 14.92 12.83 -2.13
N PHE A 23 14.64 13.95 -1.45
CA PHE A 23 14.42 15.24 -2.11
C PHE A 23 15.67 15.82 -2.78
N GLN A 24 16.86 15.48 -2.28
CA GLN A 24 18.14 15.93 -2.84
C GLN A 24 18.34 15.49 -4.30
N GLU A 25 17.75 14.37 -4.70
CA GLU A 25 17.77 13.87 -6.09
C GLU A 25 17.05 14.82 -7.06
N LEU A 26 16.12 15.63 -6.56
CA LEU A 26 15.38 16.60 -7.38
C LEU A 26 15.98 18.01 -7.32
N GLY A 27 16.89 18.29 -6.38
CA GLY A 27 17.36 19.65 -6.06
C GLY A 27 18.73 20.07 -6.61
N CYS A 28 19.60 19.14 -7.01
CA CYS A 28 21.02 19.46 -7.24
C CYS A 28 21.38 20.25 -8.50
N CYS A 29 20.45 20.63 -9.38
CA CYS A 29 20.80 21.40 -10.58
C CYS A 29 20.23 22.82 -10.49
N GLU A 30 21.09 23.78 -10.14
CA GLU A 30 20.83 25.24 -10.16
C GLU A 30 20.39 25.74 -11.57
N ARG A 31 20.53 24.89 -12.61
CA ARG A 31 20.13 25.13 -14.01
C ARG A 31 18.85 24.40 -14.45
N LYS A 32 17.88 24.13 -13.56
CA LYS A 32 16.60 23.53 -13.96
C LYS A 32 15.66 24.55 -14.59
N THR A 33 15.14 24.24 -15.78
CA THR A 33 14.08 25.03 -16.44
C THR A 33 12.82 25.06 -15.56
N ALA A 34 11.96 26.07 -15.74
CA ALA A 34 10.71 26.21 -14.99
C ALA A 34 9.84 24.93 -15.04
N ILE A 35 9.88 24.21 -16.17
CA ILE A 35 9.16 22.94 -16.39
C ILE A 35 9.68 21.84 -15.46
N VAL A 36 11.01 21.69 -15.32
CA VAL A 36 11.58 20.65 -14.45
C VAL A 36 11.25 20.92 -12.98
N LYS A 37 11.23 22.19 -12.56
CA LYS A 37 10.81 22.58 -11.20
C LYS A 37 9.33 22.27 -10.94
N GLN A 38 8.47 22.52 -11.92
CA GLN A 38 7.05 22.17 -11.83
C GLN A 38 6.85 20.65 -11.74
N ASN A 39 7.55 19.87 -12.55
CA ASN A 39 7.51 18.40 -12.51
C ASN A 39 7.99 17.86 -11.17
N ALA A 40 9.08 18.43 -10.63
CA ALA A 40 9.61 18.05 -9.32
C ALA A 40 8.57 18.28 -8.22
N HIS A 41 7.98 19.48 -8.15
CA HIS A 41 6.95 19.81 -7.17
C HIS A 41 5.72 18.88 -7.28
N PHE A 42 5.27 18.60 -8.51
CA PHE A 42 4.13 17.72 -8.72
C PHE A 42 4.42 16.28 -8.28
N LEU A 43 5.60 15.74 -8.59
CA LEU A 43 6.03 14.42 -8.14
C LEU A 43 6.12 14.35 -6.60
N GLN A 44 6.58 15.42 -5.96
CA GLN A 44 6.62 15.51 -4.49
C GLN A 44 5.22 15.45 -3.89
N LEU A 45 4.26 16.18 -4.47
CA LEU A 45 2.87 16.16 -4.02
C LEU A 45 2.24 14.77 -4.19
N LEU A 46 2.46 14.14 -5.34
CA LEU A 46 1.96 12.78 -5.61
C LEU A 46 2.58 11.76 -4.64
N ARG A 47 3.88 11.83 -4.38
CA ARG A 47 4.56 11.00 -3.37
C ARG A 47 3.91 11.18 -2.01
N PHE A 48 3.70 12.43 -1.58
CA PHE A 48 3.10 12.73 -0.28
C PHE A 48 1.69 12.11 -0.14
N GLN A 49 0.85 12.28 -1.16
CA GLN A 49 -0.50 11.71 -1.18
C GLN A 49 -0.48 10.17 -1.14
N ALA A 50 0.36 9.55 -1.98
CA ALA A 50 0.48 8.09 -2.03
C ALA A 50 1.04 7.50 -0.73
N LEU A 51 2.05 8.15 -0.14
CA LEU A 51 2.63 7.72 1.13
C LEU A 51 1.65 7.88 2.29
N SER A 52 0.89 8.97 2.34
CA SER A 52 -0.16 9.17 3.35
C SER A 52 -1.22 8.06 3.27
N PHE A 53 -1.70 7.74 2.07
CA PHE A 53 -2.62 6.62 1.86
C PHE A 53 -2.03 5.28 2.32
N LEU A 54 -0.81 4.95 1.89
CA LEU A 54 -0.16 3.69 2.26
C LEU A 54 0.10 3.57 3.76
N ASN A 55 0.45 4.68 4.42
CA ASN A 55 0.67 4.69 5.86
C ASN A 55 -0.61 4.36 6.62
N SER A 56 -1.72 5.02 6.27
CA SER A 56 -3.02 4.73 6.88
C SER A 56 -3.47 3.30 6.59
N PHE A 57 -3.31 2.84 5.34
CA PHE A 57 -3.70 1.48 4.94
C PHE A 57 -2.86 0.40 5.65
N HIS A 58 -1.54 0.58 5.69
CA HIS A 58 -0.64 -0.34 6.40
C HIS A 58 -0.91 -0.33 7.91
N ALA A 59 -1.18 0.83 8.52
CA ALA A 59 -1.54 0.92 9.93
C ALA A 59 -2.84 0.15 10.24
N CYS A 60 -3.89 0.33 9.43
CA CYS A 60 -5.13 -0.43 9.53
C CYS A 60 -4.86 -1.95 9.46
N LEU A 61 -4.09 -2.42 8.48
CA LEU A 61 -3.76 -3.86 8.39
C LEU A 61 -2.97 -4.37 9.60
N MET A 62 -1.96 -3.63 10.07
CA MET A 62 -1.11 -4.11 11.16
C MET A 62 -1.79 -4.02 12.53
N GLN A 63 -2.54 -2.94 12.80
CA GLN A 63 -3.17 -2.69 14.10
C GLN A 63 -4.59 -3.24 14.16
N GLU A 64 -5.44 -2.88 13.20
CA GLU A 64 -6.87 -3.20 13.24
C GLU A 64 -7.15 -4.63 12.77
N VAL A 65 -6.35 -5.19 11.86
CA VAL A 65 -6.57 -6.57 11.38
C VAL A 65 -5.71 -7.56 12.15
N LEU A 66 -4.38 -7.43 12.08
CA LEU A 66 -3.48 -8.44 12.63
C LEU A 66 -3.42 -8.41 14.16
N HIS A 67 -3.13 -7.26 14.74
CA HIS A 67 -2.97 -7.16 16.19
C HIS A 67 -4.30 -7.44 16.92
N SER A 68 -5.41 -6.85 16.47
CA SER A 68 -6.72 -7.10 17.08
C SER A 68 -7.14 -8.57 16.97
N SER A 69 -6.98 -9.20 15.80
CA SER A 69 -7.36 -10.61 15.62
C SER A 69 -6.46 -11.54 16.42
N LYS A 70 -5.18 -11.19 16.57
CA LYS A 70 -4.24 -11.94 17.39
C LYS A 70 -4.65 -11.92 18.86
N LEU A 71 -5.04 -10.77 19.41
CA LEU A 71 -5.49 -10.68 20.81
C LEU A 71 -6.73 -11.56 21.07
N VAL A 72 -7.70 -11.53 20.14
CA VAL A 72 -8.89 -12.39 20.23
C VAL A 72 -8.50 -13.86 20.19
N PHE A 73 -7.63 -14.24 19.25
CA PHE A 73 -7.14 -15.61 19.14
C PHE A 73 -6.37 -16.07 20.40
N GLU A 74 -5.53 -15.21 20.98
CA GLU A 74 -4.80 -15.54 22.21
C GLU A 74 -5.76 -15.77 23.40
N SER A 75 -6.83 -14.99 23.49
CA SER A 75 -7.88 -15.19 24.50
C SER A 75 -8.64 -16.49 24.28
N GLU A 76 -9.13 -16.73 23.05
CA GLU A 76 -9.88 -17.95 22.72
C GLU A 76 -9.02 -19.22 22.88
N LEU A 77 -7.74 -19.13 22.56
CA LEU A 77 -6.79 -20.22 22.74
C LEU A 77 -6.51 -20.51 24.22
N HIS A 78 -6.50 -19.48 25.07
CA HIS A 78 -6.34 -19.64 26.52
C HIS A 78 -7.52 -20.40 27.15
N ASP A 79 -8.73 -20.15 26.65
CA ASP A 79 -9.96 -20.76 27.16
C ASP A 79 -10.23 -22.17 26.58
N ALA A 80 -9.46 -22.60 25.58
CA ALA A 80 -9.62 -23.89 24.92
C ALA A 80 -9.26 -25.07 25.85
N THR A 81 -10.19 -26.02 25.99
CA THR A 81 -10.05 -27.16 26.93
C THR A 81 -9.64 -28.47 26.24
N ASP A 82 -9.72 -28.53 24.92
CA ASP A 82 -9.43 -29.72 24.13
C ASP A 82 -8.79 -29.36 22.77
N LEU A 83 -8.21 -30.37 22.11
CA LEU A 83 -7.48 -30.20 20.85
C LEU A 83 -8.39 -29.74 19.70
N ASP A 84 -9.63 -30.20 19.64
CA ASP A 84 -10.56 -29.82 18.57
C ASP A 84 -10.92 -28.33 18.67
N THR A 85 -11.09 -27.84 19.91
CA THR A 85 -11.29 -26.41 20.19
C THR A 85 -10.06 -25.60 19.78
N VAL A 86 -8.84 -26.06 20.09
CA VAL A 86 -7.59 -25.39 19.65
C VAL A 86 -7.51 -25.29 18.12
N ILE A 87 -7.80 -26.39 17.42
CA ILE A 87 -7.79 -26.42 15.95
C ILE A 87 -8.80 -25.42 15.39
N LYS A 88 -10.02 -25.43 15.93
CA LYS A 88 -11.10 -24.53 15.48
C LYS A 88 -10.75 -23.05 15.69
N CYS A 89 -10.26 -22.67 16.87
CA CYS A 89 -9.82 -21.29 17.15
C CYS A 89 -8.76 -20.82 16.15
N HIS A 90 -7.82 -21.68 15.80
CA HIS A 90 -6.79 -21.36 14.82
C HIS A 90 -7.35 -21.23 13.40
N GLU A 91 -8.24 -22.12 12.97
CA GLU A 91 -8.90 -22.02 11.67
C GLU A 91 -9.72 -20.74 11.54
N ASP A 92 -10.49 -20.39 12.57
CA ASP A 92 -11.31 -19.18 12.63
C ASP A 92 -10.43 -17.91 12.60
N PHE A 93 -9.31 -17.90 13.33
CA PHE A 93 -8.32 -16.81 13.27
C PHE A 93 -7.79 -16.61 11.85
N VAL A 94 -7.33 -17.68 11.19
CA VAL A 94 -6.77 -17.60 9.84
C VAL A 94 -7.83 -17.15 8.84
N ALA A 95 -9.05 -17.69 8.92
CA ALA A 95 -10.15 -17.32 8.04
C ALA A 95 -10.55 -15.84 8.21
N LYS A 96 -10.57 -15.35 9.45
CA LYS A 96 -10.86 -13.95 9.77
C LYS A 96 -9.79 -13.02 9.19
N VAL A 97 -8.51 -13.27 9.45
CA VAL A 97 -7.40 -12.47 8.91
C VAL A 97 -7.38 -12.52 7.39
N TYR A 98 -7.61 -13.69 6.79
CA TYR A 98 -7.70 -13.85 5.33
C TYR A 98 -8.80 -12.96 4.73
N ARG A 99 -9.99 -12.95 5.34
CA ARG A 99 -11.11 -12.11 4.91
C ARG A 99 -10.78 -10.61 5.06
N GLN A 100 -10.26 -10.21 6.21
CA GLN A 100 -9.94 -8.81 6.51
C GLN A 100 -8.76 -8.26 5.68
N CYS A 101 -7.84 -9.13 5.22
CA CYS A 101 -6.81 -8.77 4.24
C CYS A 101 -7.33 -8.72 2.79
N LEU A 102 -8.65 -8.68 2.57
CA LEU A 102 -9.29 -8.61 1.25
C LEU A 102 -8.98 -9.80 0.34
N LEU A 103 -8.63 -10.96 0.92
CA LEU A 103 -8.25 -12.14 0.14
C LEU A 103 -9.44 -13.04 -0.22
N SER A 104 -10.59 -12.85 0.45
CA SER A 104 -11.83 -13.55 0.12
C SER A 104 -12.50 -13.02 -1.16
N GLU A 105 -13.30 -13.86 -1.81
CA GLU A 105 -14.00 -13.55 -3.06
C GLU A 105 -14.85 -12.27 -3.03
N PRO A 106 -15.58 -11.93 -1.94
CA PRO A 106 -16.37 -10.70 -1.90
C PRO A 106 -15.55 -9.40 -2.05
N PHE A 107 -14.24 -9.48 -1.79
CA PHE A 107 -13.34 -8.33 -1.82
C PHE A 107 -12.45 -8.29 -3.05
N VAL A 108 -12.71 -9.10 -4.07
CA VAL A 108 -11.88 -9.18 -5.29
C VAL A 108 -11.72 -7.81 -5.95
N GLU A 109 -12.83 -7.10 -6.18
CA GLU A 109 -12.79 -5.78 -6.83
C GLU A 109 -11.98 -4.77 -6.02
N LEU A 110 -12.18 -4.73 -4.71
CA LEU A 110 -11.45 -3.83 -3.81
C LEU A 110 -9.95 -4.19 -3.79
N ARG A 111 -9.63 -5.49 -3.74
CA ARG A 111 -8.26 -6.00 -3.80
C ARG A 111 -7.58 -5.59 -5.09
N GLU A 112 -8.24 -5.68 -6.23
CA GLU A 112 -7.67 -5.26 -7.51
C GLU A 112 -7.35 -3.77 -7.54
N VAL A 113 -8.23 -2.93 -6.99
CA VAL A 113 -7.98 -1.48 -6.85
C VAL A 113 -6.77 -1.21 -5.96
N ILE A 114 -6.67 -1.88 -4.81
CA ILE A 114 -5.50 -1.76 -3.93
C ILE A 114 -4.23 -2.21 -4.65
N LEU A 115 -4.24 -3.37 -5.30
CA LEU A 115 -3.06 -3.88 -6.03
C LEU A 115 -2.62 -2.92 -7.14
N ALA A 116 -3.56 -2.27 -7.84
CA ALA A 116 -3.26 -1.24 -8.82
C ALA A 116 -2.60 -0.01 -8.17
N LEU A 117 -3.09 0.45 -7.02
CA LEU A 117 -2.48 1.54 -6.25
C LEU A 117 -1.05 1.18 -5.79
N LEU A 118 -0.84 -0.03 -5.27
CA LEU A 118 0.49 -0.50 -4.89
C LEU A 118 1.44 -0.51 -6.08
N HIS A 119 0.98 -0.99 -7.24
CA HIS A 119 1.76 -0.99 -8.48
C HIS A 119 2.11 0.43 -8.93
N LEU A 120 1.17 1.38 -8.87
CA LEU A 120 1.43 2.79 -9.18
C LEU A 120 2.52 3.39 -8.30
N CYS A 121 2.57 3.02 -7.01
CA CYS A 121 3.64 3.46 -6.12
C CYS A 121 5.02 2.95 -6.56
N ILE A 122 5.10 1.71 -7.04
CA ILE A 122 6.34 1.17 -7.62
C ILE A 122 6.72 1.88 -8.93
N LYS A 123 5.75 2.17 -9.80
CA LYS A 123 6.00 2.96 -11.03
C LYS A 123 6.52 4.36 -10.71
N LEU A 124 5.96 5.01 -9.69
CA LEU A 124 6.41 6.31 -9.21
C LEU A 124 7.86 6.23 -8.72
N HIS A 125 8.20 5.21 -7.93
CA HIS A 125 9.57 5.00 -7.46
C HIS A 125 10.57 4.81 -8.62
N VAL A 126 10.23 3.98 -9.61
CA VAL A 126 11.07 3.77 -10.80
C VAL A 126 11.23 5.06 -11.61
N LEU A 127 10.14 5.83 -11.80
CA LEU A 127 10.20 7.09 -12.53
C LEU A 127 11.09 8.12 -11.82
N TRP A 128 10.98 8.19 -10.50
CA TRP A 128 11.80 9.08 -9.68
C TRP A 128 13.29 8.75 -9.80
N ASN A 129 13.65 7.47 -9.69
CA ASN A 129 15.05 7.02 -9.76
C ASN A 129 15.67 7.14 -11.16
N ARG A 130 14.86 7.19 -12.23
CA ARG A 130 15.33 7.49 -13.59
C ARG A 130 15.75 8.96 -13.77
N GLY A 131 15.41 9.83 -12.80
CA GLY A 131 15.67 11.25 -12.83
C GLY A 131 14.57 12.05 -13.55
N ILE A 132 14.13 13.16 -12.94
CA ILE A 132 13.06 14.03 -13.49
C ILE A 132 13.43 14.58 -14.87
N GLU A 133 14.72 14.73 -15.16
CA GLU A 133 15.21 15.28 -16.43
C GLU A 133 14.86 14.37 -17.62
N ASN A 134 14.69 13.07 -17.38
CA ASN A 134 14.28 12.08 -18.38
C ASN A 134 12.77 11.77 -18.32
N ALA A 135 12.04 12.35 -17.36
CA ALA A 135 10.62 12.09 -17.16
C ALA A 135 9.77 13.05 -18.00
N LEU A 136 8.98 12.51 -18.93
CA LEU A 136 7.99 13.30 -19.65
C LEU A 136 6.85 13.69 -18.69
N LEU A 137 6.42 14.94 -18.76
CA LEU A 137 5.30 15.46 -17.95
C LEU A 137 3.98 14.69 -18.23
N SER A 138 3.84 14.08 -19.42
CA SER A 138 2.73 13.17 -19.75
C SER A 138 2.70 11.92 -18.87
N ASP A 139 3.87 11.34 -18.58
CA ASP A 139 3.99 10.10 -17.81
C ASP A 139 3.65 10.36 -16.34
N VAL A 140 4.14 11.48 -15.82
CA VAL A 140 3.85 11.95 -14.46
C VAL A 140 2.35 12.21 -14.28
N ARG A 141 1.71 12.90 -15.24
CA ARG A 141 0.26 13.13 -15.21
C ARG A 141 -0.53 11.84 -15.31
N SER A 142 -0.12 10.91 -16.17
CA SER A 142 -0.79 9.62 -16.31
C SER A 142 -0.78 8.83 -15.00
N ILE A 143 0.35 8.80 -14.27
CA ILE A 143 0.42 8.12 -12.96
C ILE A 143 -0.51 8.80 -11.95
N HIS A 144 -0.54 10.12 -11.92
CA HIS A 144 -1.42 10.88 -11.02
C HIS A 144 -2.91 10.66 -11.33
N ASP A 145 -3.33 10.74 -12.60
CA ASP A 145 -4.72 10.58 -12.97
C ASP A 145 -5.22 9.16 -12.68
N ASN A 146 -4.36 8.16 -12.90
CA ASN A 146 -4.63 6.79 -12.49
C ASN A 146 -4.71 6.66 -10.95
N PHE A 147 -3.81 7.31 -10.21
CA PHE A 147 -3.85 7.31 -8.74
C PHE A 147 -5.16 7.91 -8.22
N ILE A 148 -5.59 9.07 -8.72
CA ILE A 148 -6.86 9.68 -8.36
C ILE A 148 -8.02 8.76 -8.71
N LYS A 149 -8.05 8.21 -9.94
CA LYS A 149 -9.12 7.31 -10.38
C LYS A 149 -9.28 6.12 -9.45
N HIS A 150 -8.16 5.46 -9.09
CA HIS A 150 -8.20 4.32 -8.18
C HIS A 150 -8.50 4.72 -6.74
N HIS A 151 -8.01 5.86 -6.27
CA HIS A 151 -8.27 6.37 -4.93
C HIS A 151 -9.76 6.76 -4.74
N VAL A 152 -10.36 7.37 -5.76
CA VAL A 152 -11.80 7.67 -5.79
C VAL A 152 -12.61 6.38 -5.82
N LYS A 153 -12.24 5.42 -6.69
CA LYS A 153 -12.90 4.11 -6.72
C LYS A 153 -12.81 3.39 -5.37
N PHE A 154 -11.68 3.46 -4.68
CA PHE A 154 -11.50 2.91 -3.34
C PHE A 154 -12.42 3.55 -2.29
N LYS A 155 -12.69 4.86 -2.38
CA LYS A 155 -13.60 5.56 -1.46
C LYS A 155 -15.08 5.26 -1.68
N HIS A 156 -15.46 4.80 -2.86
CA HIS A 156 -16.84 4.52 -3.23
C HIS A 156 -17.22 3.03 -3.15
N LEU A 157 -16.24 2.16 -2.86
CA LEU A 157 -16.41 0.74 -2.57
C LEU A 157 -16.42 0.52 -1.06
#